data_AF-A0A7C2WZJ1-F1
#
_entry.id   AF-A0A7C2WZJ1-F1
#
_cell.length_a   1.000
_cell.length_b   1.000
_cell.length_c   1.000
_cell.angle_alpha   90.00
_cell.angle_beta   90.00
_cell.angle_gamma   90.00
#
_symmetry.space_group_name_H-M   'P 1'
#
loop_
_entity.id
_entity.type
_entity.pdbx_description
1 polymer ?
#
loop_
_entity_poly.entity_id
_entity_poly.type
_entity_poly.pdbx_seq_one_letter_code
_entity_poly.pdbx_strand_id
1 'polypeptide(L)'
;MARVAENLAKELFYVLNPEINVLTVTSKTRPTAVIFTIIQRNAHSGELILIQTPEGRYTFTELNRNINIFVGKAGINIKPKNKTELRKGTRKTLISND
;
A
#
# COMPACT_ATOMS: atom_id res chain seq x y z
N MET A 1 -15.11 -2.50 -6.57
CA MET A 1 -13.84 -1.94 -7.11
C MET A 1 -13.99 -0.60 -7.86
N ALA A 2 -15.02 -0.35 -8.68
CA ALA A 2 -15.13 0.91 -9.47
C ALA A 2 -14.90 2.22 -8.69
N ARG A 3 -15.59 2.41 -7.55
CA ARG A 3 -15.40 3.60 -6.70
C ARG A 3 -13.96 3.80 -6.21
N VAL A 4 -13.25 2.71 -5.90
CA VAL A 4 -11.84 2.78 -5.46
C VAL A 4 -10.96 3.26 -6.60
N ALA A 5 -11.16 2.74 -7.80
CA ALA A 5 -10.46 3.16 -9.01
C ALA A 5 -10.71 4.66 -9.30
N GLU A 6 -11.97 5.11 -9.22
CA GLU A 6 -12.34 6.52 -9.41
C GLU A 6 -11.68 7.45 -8.39
N ASN A 7 -11.68 7.08 -7.10
CA ASN A 7 -11.03 7.85 -6.05
C ASN A 7 -9.52 8.01 -6.34
N LEU A 8 -8.85 6.92 -6.68
CA LEU A 8 -7.41 6.92 -6.95
C LEU A 8 -7.05 7.69 -8.23
N ALA A 9 -7.87 7.61 -9.27
CA ALA A 9 -7.66 8.37 -10.50
C ALA A 9 -7.71 9.89 -10.27
N LYS A 10 -8.55 10.36 -9.33
CA LYS A 10 -8.62 11.78 -8.91
C LYS A 10 -7.41 12.22 -8.09
N GLU A 11 -6.73 11.28 -7.44
CA GLU A 11 -5.64 11.52 -6.47
C GLU A 11 -4.23 11.39 -7.07
N LEU A 12 -4.09 11.62 -8.39
CA LEU A 12 -2.83 11.50 -9.14
C LEU A 12 -2.22 10.09 -9.16
N PHE A 13 -3.06 9.03 -9.23
CA PHE A 13 -2.59 7.67 -9.48
C PHE A 13 -2.91 7.22 -10.92
N TYR A 14 -1.99 6.46 -11.51
CA TYR A 14 -2.32 5.59 -12.63
C TYR A 14 -3.03 4.37 -12.08
N VAL A 15 -4.14 3.99 -12.72
CA VAL A 15 -4.98 2.87 -12.29
C VAL A 15 -5.17 1.92 -13.47
N LEU A 16 -4.88 0.64 -13.24
CA LEU A 16 -5.08 -0.45 -14.17
C LEU A 16 -6.04 -1.46 -13.54
N ASN A 17 -7.03 -1.90 -14.31
CA ASN A 17 -8.03 -2.87 -13.90
C ASN A 17 -7.88 -4.12 -14.77
N PRO A 18 -6.89 -5.00 -14.49
CA PRO A 18 -6.69 -6.19 -15.29
C PRO A 18 -7.87 -7.17 -15.18
N GLU A 19 -8.58 -7.15 -14.06
CA GLU A 19 -9.75 -8.00 -13.78
C GLU A 19 -10.79 -7.22 -12.96
N ILE A 20 -12.04 -7.71 -12.95
CA ILE A 20 -13.16 -7.03 -12.26
C ILE A 20 -12.92 -6.83 -10.75
N ASN A 21 -12.12 -7.70 -10.15
CA ASN A 21 -11.80 -7.71 -8.72
C ASN A 21 -10.35 -7.33 -8.40
N VAL A 22 -9.57 -6.89 -9.40
CA VAL A 22 -8.16 -6.52 -9.22
C VAL A 22 -7.93 -5.09 -9.69
N LEU A 23 -7.28 -4.28 -8.85
CA LEU A 23 -6.77 -2.95 -9.21
C LEU A 23 -5.27 -2.92 -8.98
N THR A 24 -4.51 -2.52 -9.99
CA THR A 24 -3.08 -2.24 -9.86
C THR A 24 -2.86 -0.75 -10.08
N VAL A 25 -2.17 -0.09 -9.15
CA VAL A 25 -2.02 1.35 -9.15
C VAL A 25 -0.61 1.78 -8.80
N THR A 26 -0.20 2.92 -9.34
CA THR A 26 1.06 3.58 -8.96
C THR A 26 0.91 5.10 -9.02
N SER A 27 1.76 5.83 -8.29
CA SER A 27 1.75 7.29 -8.29
C SER A 27 2.13 7.83 -9.66
N LYS A 28 1.42 8.85 -10.16
CA LYS A 28 1.82 9.57 -11.37
C LYS A 28 3.13 10.34 -11.20
N THR A 29 3.45 10.75 -9.98
CA THR A 29 4.67 11.55 -9.71
C THR A 29 5.94 10.71 -9.76
N ARG A 30 5.87 9.44 -9.33
CA ARG A 30 7.00 8.50 -9.30
C ARG A 30 6.49 7.07 -9.58
N PRO A 31 6.05 6.79 -10.82
CA PRO A 31 5.37 5.53 -11.16
C PRO A 31 6.27 4.31 -11.01
N THR A 32 7.58 4.51 -11.07
CA THR A 32 8.55 3.44 -10.89
C THR A 32 8.84 3.14 -9.43
N ALA A 33 8.44 3.95 -8.45
CA ALA A 33 8.93 3.77 -7.08
C ALA A 33 8.19 2.68 -6.28
N VAL A 34 6.86 2.64 -6.40
CA VAL A 34 6.00 1.68 -5.69
C VAL A 34 4.83 1.28 -6.56
N ILE A 35 4.36 0.05 -6.39
CA ILE A 35 3.16 -0.48 -7.03
C ILE A 35 2.25 -1.03 -5.93
N PHE A 36 0.97 -0.68 -5.97
CA PHE A 36 -0.04 -1.23 -5.09
C PHE A 36 -0.98 -2.10 -5.91
N THR A 37 -1.27 -3.31 -5.42
CA THR A 37 -2.28 -4.19 -6.01
C THR A 37 -3.35 -4.48 -4.96
N ILE A 38 -4.59 -4.11 -5.27
CA ILE A 38 -5.77 -4.36 -4.46
C ILE A 38 -6.53 -5.53 -5.07
N ILE A 39 -6.77 -6.57 -4.29
CA ILE A 39 -7.53 -7.75 -4.71
C ILE A 39 -8.78 -7.85 -3.83
N GLN A 40 -9.96 -7.71 -4.41
CA GLN A 40 -11.22 -7.92 -3.72
C GLN A 40 -11.55 -9.42 -3.68
N ARG A 41 -11.61 -9.99 -2.47
CA ARG A 41 -11.96 -11.42 -2.28
C ARG A 41 -13.45 -11.61 -2.07
N ASN A 42 -14.13 -10.65 -1.42
CA ASN A 42 -15.58 -10.60 -1.30
C ASN A 42 -16.07 -9.16 -1.12
N ALA A 43 -17.35 -8.96 -0.84
CA ALA A 43 -17.95 -7.63 -0.70
C ALA A 43 -17.28 -6.72 0.34
N HIS A 44 -16.66 -7.29 1.40
CA HIS A 44 -16.14 -6.53 2.54
C HIS A 44 -14.68 -6.84 2.89
N SER A 45 -14.01 -7.71 2.15
CA SER A 45 -12.62 -8.08 2.42
C SER A 45 -11.80 -8.33 1.15
N GLY A 46 -10.49 -8.27 1.34
CA GLY A 46 -9.53 -8.38 0.27
C GLY A 46 -8.11 -8.28 0.78
N GLU A 47 -7.19 -8.09 -0.16
CA GLU A 47 -5.77 -7.97 0.09
C GLU A 47 -5.26 -6.68 -0.54
N LEU A 48 -4.31 -6.04 0.14
CA LEU A 48 -3.50 -4.97 -0.41
C LEU A 48 -2.06 -5.44 -0.41
N ILE A 49 -1.49 -5.53 -1.60
CA ILE A 49 -0.10 -5.89 -1.82
C ILE A 49 0.64 -4.59 -2.17
N LEU A 50 1.72 -4.30 -1.43
CA LEU A 50 2.62 -3.19 -1.71
C LEU A 50 3.95 -3.77 -2.20
N ILE A 51 4.37 -3.36 -3.38
CA ILE A 51 5.64 -3.74 -3.98
C ILE A 51 6.50 -2.49 -4.10
N GLN A 52 7.62 -2.45 -3.39
CA GLN A 52 8.68 -1.48 -3.63
C GLN A 52 9.57 -2.02 -4.75
N THR A 53 9.77 -1.22 -5.78
CA THR A 53 10.65 -1.59 -6.89
C THR A 53 12.10 -1.24 -6.55
N PRO A 54 13.09 -1.59 -7.40
CA PRO A 54 14.47 -1.12 -7.24
C PRO A 54 14.64 0.41 -7.20
N GLU A 55 13.73 1.16 -7.85
CA GLU A 55 13.75 2.63 -7.88
C GLU A 55 13.06 3.25 -6.65
N GLY A 56 12.27 2.46 -5.93
CA GLY A 56 11.74 2.84 -4.63
C GLY A 56 12.83 2.70 -3.57
N ARG A 57 13.20 3.78 -2.92
CA ARG A 57 14.15 3.79 -1.80
C ARG A 57 13.48 4.21 -0.49
N TYR A 58 12.32 3.61 -0.22
CA TYR A 58 11.59 3.86 1.01
C TYR A 58 12.04 2.86 2.08
N THR A 59 12.14 3.35 3.31
CA THR A 59 12.26 2.52 4.49
C THR A 59 10.91 1.89 4.81
N PHE A 60 10.92 0.78 5.57
CA PHE A 60 9.68 0.16 6.06
C PHE A 60 8.79 1.15 6.82
N THR A 61 9.37 2.03 7.63
CA THR A 61 8.63 3.04 8.40
C THR A 61 7.94 4.05 7.48
N GLU A 62 8.61 4.51 6.42
CA GLU A 62 8.01 5.41 5.43
C GLU A 62 6.88 4.73 4.66
N LEU A 63 7.09 3.48 4.24
CA LEU A 63 6.03 2.68 3.60
C LEU A 63 4.81 2.54 4.52
N ASN A 64 5.02 2.19 5.79
CA ASN A 64 3.95 1.99 6.76
C ASN A 64 3.23 3.31 7.13
N ARG A 65 3.91 4.46 7.06
CA ARG A 65 3.25 5.76 7.20
C ARG A 65 2.41 6.09 5.97
N ASN A 66 2.99 5.89 4.78
CA ASN A 66 2.40 6.29 3.51
C ASN A 66 1.24 5.37 3.09
N ILE A 67 1.25 4.10 3.48
CA ILE A 67 0.15 3.17 3.18
C ILE A 67 -1.18 3.63 3.77
N ASN A 68 -1.16 4.25 4.96
CA ASN A 68 -2.36 4.80 5.60
C ASN A 68 -2.93 5.98 4.81
N ILE A 69 -2.07 6.83 4.25
CA ILE A 69 -2.47 7.95 3.39
C ILE A 69 -3.09 7.39 2.11
N PHE A 70 -2.43 6.41 1.49
CA PHE A 70 -2.90 5.75 0.28
C PHE A 70 -4.30 5.15 0.47
N VAL A 71 -4.53 4.37 1.53
CA VAL A 71 -5.84 3.75 1.73
C VAL A 71 -6.93 4.74 2.10
N GLY A 72 -6.58 5.81 2.83
CA GLY A 72 -7.49 6.93 3.06
C GLY A 72 -7.96 7.54 1.73
N LYS A 73 -7.03 7.83 0.81
CA LYS A 73 -7.33 8.32 -0.55
C LYS A 73 -8.13 7.31 -1.37
N ALA A 74 -7.84 6.02 -1.25
CA ALA A 74 -8.56 4.96 -1.93
C ALA A 74 -10.00 4.77 -1.40
N GLY A 75 -10.31 5.27 -0.20
CA GLY A 75 -11.54 4.97 0.52
C GLY A 75 -11.59 3.53 1.06
N ILE A 76 -10.42 2.94 1.34
CA ILE A 76 -10.25 1.59 1.89
C ILE A 76 -9.90 1.70 3.37
N ASN A 77 -10.39 0.75 4.17
CA ASN A 77 -9.98 0.59 5.55
C ASN A 77 -9.15 -0.69 5.72
N ILE A 78 -7.90 -0.57 6.19
CA ILE A 78 -7.07 -1.73 6.52
C ILE A 78 -7.21 -2.03 8.00
N LYS A 79 -7.59 -3.26 8.35
CA LYS A 79 -7.45 -3.79 9.70
C LYS A 79 -6.13 -4.56 9.77
N PRO A 80 -5.15 -4.16 10.62
CA PRO A 80 -3.91 -4.91 10.76
C PRO A 80 -4.22 -6.31 11.29
N LYS A 81 -3.82 -7.34 10.55
CA LYS A 81 -4.13 -8.74 10.87
C LYS A 81 -3.40 -9.24 12.13
N ASN A 82 -2.29 -8.60 12.52
CA ASN A 82 -1.55 -8.86 13.77
C ASN A 82 -0.76 -7.61 14.23
N LYS A 83 -1.02 -7.09 15.45
CA LYS A 83 -0.22 -5.99 16.05
C LYS A 83 1.22 -6.41 16.40
N THR A 84 1.52 -7.71 16.40
CA THR A 84 2.78 -8.28 16.94
C THR A 84 3.95 -8.23 15.94
N GLU A 85 3.70 -8.23 14.63
CA GLU A 85 4.78 -8.17 13.63
C GLU A 85 5.22 -6.74 13.33
N LEU A 86 4.33 -5.75 13.49
CA LEU A 86 4.68 -4.33 13.34
C LEU A 86 5.68 -3.82 14.38
N ARG A 87 5.81 -4.47 15.54
CA ARG A 87 6.78 -4.09 16.59
C ARG A 87 8.17 -4.72 16.42
N LYS A 88 8.32 -5.78 15.63
CA LYS A 88 9.62 -6.47 15.48
C LYS A 88 10.62 -5.66 14.64
N GLY A 89 10.15 -4.75 13.78
CA GLY A 89 11.01 -3.83 13.01
C GLY A 89 11.60 -2.67 13.81
N THR A 90 11.03 -2.31 14.97
CA THR A 90 11.47 -1.14 15.77
C THR A 90 12.44 -1.50 16.90
N ARG A 91 12.63 -2.79 17.20
CA ARG A 91 13.50 -3.24 18.31
C ARG A 91 14.89 -3.73 17.90
N LYS A 92 15.25 -3.73 16.62
CA LYS A 92 16.58 -4.21 16.16
C LYS A 92 17.67 -3.13 16.08
N THR A 93 17.40 -1.88 16.48
CA THR A 93 18.41 -0.80 16.50
C THR A 93 18.58 -0.18 17.90
N LEU A 94 18.35 -0.98 18.95
CA LEU A 94 18.85 -0.68 20.28
C LEU A 94 19.56 -1.96 20.72
N ILE A 95 20.85 -1.85 21.02
CA ILE A 95 21.86 -2.90 21.27
C ILE A 95 22.66 -3.31 20.00
N SER A 96 23.69 -2.51 19.71
CA SER A 96 25.05 -3.01 19.49
C SER A 96 26.01 -1.98 20.06
N ASN A 97 26.83 -2.44 21.01
CA ASN A 97 27.79 -1.71 21.82
C ASN A 97 28.86 -0.98 20.97
N ASP A 98 29.31 0.16 21.48
CA ASP A 98 30.63 0.27 22.14
C ASP A 98 30.45 1.00 23.48
#